data_AF-A0A1G8KDI2-F1
#
_entry.id   AF-A0A1G8KDI2-F1
#
_cell.length_a   1.000
_cell.length_b   1.000
_cell.length_c   1.000
_cell.angle_alpha   90.00
_cell.angle_beta   90.00
_cell.angle_gamma   90.00
#
_symmetry.space_group_name_H-M   'P 1'
#
loop_
_entity.id
_entity.type
_entity.pdbx_description
1 polymer ?
#
loop_
_entity_poly.entity_id
_entity_poly.type
_entity_poly.pdbx_seq_one_letter_code
_entity_poly.pdbx_strand_id
1 'polypeptide(L)'
;MKSAAYGPSKSALNAYTIALAYELKDLPFKVNVIDPGYTATDFNGHSGPGSVESAASFIIKHTLTDENGPTGQYFSNDIEDETGISPW
;
A
#
# COMPACT_ATOMS: atom_id res chain seq x y z
N MET A 1 2.19 8.22 -17.22
CA MET A 1 1.48 9.52 -17.20
C MET A 1 0.52 9.49 -16.01
N LYS A 2 0.68 10.36 -15.00
CA LYS A 2 -0.33 10.52 -13.94
C LYS A 2 -1.56 11.15 -14.58
N SER A 3 -2.49 10.33 -15.08
CA SER A 3 -3.75 10.84 -15.61
C SER A 3 -4.50 11.56 -14.49
N ALA A 4 -5.36 12.52 -14.84
CA ALA A 4 -6.22 13.18 -13.86
C ALA A 4 -7.09 12.18 -13.05
N ALA A 5 -7.26 10.95 -13.55
CA ALA A 5 -7.99 9.89 -12.87
C ALA A 5 -7.14 9.07 -11.88
N TYR A 6 -5.83 8.92 -12.11
CA TYR A 6 -4.98 8.04 -11.29
C TYR A 6 -4.97 8.47 -9.82
N GLY A 7 -4.62 9.73 -9.55
CA GLY A 7 -4.58 10.27 -8.18
C GLY A 7 -5.91 10.10 -7.44
N PRO A 8 -7.03 10.65 -7.97
CA PRO A 8 -8.35 10.48 -7.38
C PRO A 8 -8.77 9.01 -7.17
N SER A 9 -8.45 8.12 -8.11
CA SER A 9 -8.75 6.69 -7.95
C SER A 9 -8.00 6.06 -6.76
N LYS A 10 -6.73 6.45 -6.54
CA LYS A 10 -5.94 5.96 -5.41
C LYS A 10 -6.34 6.61 -4.08
N SER A 11 -6.76 7.87 -4.09
CA SER A 11 -7.38 8.51 -2.92
C SER A 11 -8.70 7.85 -2.53
N ALA A 12 -9.56 7.54 -3.51
CA ALA A 12 -10.80 6.81 -3.27
C ALA A 12 -10.54 5.38 -2.76
N LEU A 13 -9.55 4.69 -3.31
CA LEU A 13 -9.11 3.38 -2.81
C LEU A 13 -8.68 3.45 -1.35
N ASN A 14 -7.87 4.45 -0.96
CA ASN A 14 -7.45 4.62 0.43
C ASN A 14 -8.65 4.83 1.38
N ALA A 15 -9.55 5.76 1.02
CA ALA A 15 -10.76 6.01 1.80
C ALA A 15 -11.64 4.75 1.95
N TYR A 16 -11.77 3.96 0.88
CA TYR A 16 -12.49 2.70 0.91
C TYR A 16 -11.83 1.67 1.84
N THR A 17 -10.50 1.53 1.80
CA THR A 17 -9.76 0.63 2.67
C THR A 17 -9.97 0.97 4.15
N ILE A 18 -9.97 2.26 4.54
CA ILE A 18 -10.23 2.70 5.92
C ILE A 18 -11.65 2.30 6.35
N ALA A 19 -12.65 2.56 5.51
CA ALA A 19 -14.04 2.21 5.80
C ALA A 19 -14.21 0.69 5.96
N LEU A 20 -13.59 -0.09 5.06
CA LEU A 20 -13.64 -1.54 5.09
C LEU A 20 -12.91 -2.12 6.30
N ALA A 21 -11.77 -1.55 6.68
CA ALA A 21 -11.05 -1.94 7.89
C ALA A 21 -11.89 -1.72 9.16
N TYR A 22 -12.65 -0.62 9.22
CA TYR A 22 -13.57 -0.36 10.33
C TYR A 22 -14.76 -1.33 10.33
N GLU A 23 -15.32 -1.63 9.17
CA GLU A 23 -16.45 -2.57 9.03
C GLU A 23 -16.08 -3.99 9.45
N LEU A 24 -14.86 -4.44 9.12
CA LEU A 24 -14.39 -5.81 9.38
C LEU A 24 -13.61 -5.96 10.70
N LYS A 25 -13.52 -4.93 11.54
CA LYS A 25 -12.64 -4.91 12.73
C LYS A 25 -12.92 -6.01 13.77
N ASP A 26 -14.15 -6.53 13.82
CA ASP A 26 -14.58 -7.58 14.75
C ASP A 26 -14.46 -8.99 14.14
N LEU A 27 -13.95 -9.09 12.91
CA LEU A 27 -13.70 -10.34 12.18
C LEU A 27 -12.18 -10.59 12.08
N PRO A 28 -11.74 -11.84 11.79
CA PRO A 28 -10.32 -12.18 11.66
C PRO A 28 -9.69 -11.69 10.34
N PHE A 29 -10.14 -10.55 9.80
CA PHE A 29 -9.60 -9.94 8.59
C PHE A 29 -8.73 -8.72 8.91
N LYS A 30 -7.62 -8.58 8.17
CA LYS A 30 -6.77 -7.38 8.18
C LYS A 30 -6.86 -6.69 6.83
N VAL A 31 -7.07 -5.38 6.84
CA VAL A 31 -7.31 -4.60 5.62
C VAL A 31 -6.38 -3.39 5.65
N ASN A 32 -5.44 -3.31 4.72
CA ASN A 32 -4.44 -2.25 4.66
C ASN A 32 -4.21 -1.79 3.21
N VAL A 33 -3.69 -0.58 3.02
CA VAL A 33 -3.10 -0.13 1.76
C VAL A 33 -1.61 -0.46 1.75
N ILE A 34 -1.12 -0.92 0.61
CA ILE A 34 0.32 -1.10 0.38
C ILE A 34 0.69 -0.38 -0.91
N ASP A 35 1.59 0.58 -0.78
CA ASP A 35 2.21 1.31 -1.87
C ASP A 35 3.65 0.82 -2.06
N PRO A 36 3.95 0.11 -3.16
CA PRO A 36 5.28 -0.45 -3.40
C PRO A 36 6.34 0.60 -3.77
N GLY A 37 5.95 1.87 -3.90
CA GLY A 37 6.81 2.95 -4.35
C GLY A 37 7.03 2.96 -5.86
N TYR A 38 7.94 3.82 -6.34
CA TYR A 38 8.15 4.02 -7.76
C TYR A 38 8.98 2.89 -8.42
N THR A 39 8.28 1.83 -8.86
CA THR A 39 8.86 0.58 -9.40
C THR A 39 9.02 0.57 -10.94
N ALA A 40 10.15 0.09 -11.44
CA ALA A 40 10.44 -0.09 -12.86
C ALA A 40 9.64 -1.23 -13.53
N THR A 41 8.36 -0.96 -13.81
CA THR A 41 7.40 -1.87 -14.47
C THR A 41 6.95 -1.33 -15.83
N ASP A 42 6.24 -2.13 -16.63
CA ASP A 42 5.60 -1.69 -17.88
C ASP A 42 4.69 -0.46 -17.68
N PHE A 43 3.94 -0.43 -16.57
CA PHE A 43 3.06 0.71 -16.21
C PHE A 43 3.84 2.03 -16.07
N ASN A 44 5.08 1.93 -15.58
CA ASN A 44 6.00 3.05 -15.41
C ASN A 44 7.01 3.17 -16.56
N GLY A 45 6.84 2.43 -17.66
CA GLY A 45 7.78 2.43 -18.79
C GLY A 45 9.20 2.02 -18.40
N HIS A 46 9.33 1.06 -17.49
CA HIS A 46 10.59 0.59 -16.90
C HIS A 46 11.43 1.70 -16.25
N SER A 47 10.78 2.75 -15.73
CA SER A 47 11.44 3.83 -15.00
C SER A 47 11.12 3.79 -13.50
N GLY A 48 11.92 4.48 -12.70
CA GLY A 48 11.83 4.51 -11.24
C GLY A 48 13.02 3.82 -10.57
N PRO A 49 13.35 4.20 -9.32
CA PRO A 49 14.51 3.67 -8.60
C PRO A 49 14.30 2.25 -8.06
N GLY A 50 13.05 1.80 -7.88
CA GLY A 50 12.74 0.48 -7.31
C GLY A 50 12.70 -0.65 -8.34
N SER A 51 13.23 -1.83 -7.98
CA SER A 51 13.06 -3.07 -8.77
C SER A 51 11.74 -3.78 -8.46
N VAL A 52 11.30 -4.66 -9.36
CA VAL A 52 10.09 -5.48 -9.16
C VAL A 52 10.23 -6.38 -7.94
N GLU A 53 11.41 -6.94 -7.71
CA GLU A 53 11.73 -7.80 -6.57
C GLU A 53 11.68 -7.03 -5.25
N SER A 54 12.18 -5.79 -5.24
CA SER A 54 12.10 -4.90 -4.08
C SER A 54 10.65 -4.56 -3.73
N ALA A 55 9.86 -4.16 -4.73
CA ALA A 55 8.43 -3.90 -4.58
C ALA A 55 7.65 -5.13 -4.08
N ALA A 56 7.89 -6.30 -4.67
CA ALA A 56 7.27 -7.54 -4.25
C ALA A 56 7.63 -7.91 -2.81
N SER A 57 8.89 -7.73 -2.42
CA SER A 57 9.36 -7.99 -1.06
C SER A 57 8.65 -7.08 -0.05
N PHE A 58 8.45 -5.80 -0.37
CA PHE A 58 7.69 -4.85 0.45
C PHE A 58 6.22 -5.29 0.59
N ILE A 59 5.58 -5.67 -0.52
CA ILE A 59 4.20 -6.16 -0.51
C ILE A 59 4.05 -7.40 0.39
N ILE A 60 4.94 -8.38 0.24
CA ILE A 60 4.91 -9.62 1.02
C ILE A 60 5.10 -9.31 2.52
N LYS A 61 6.06 -8.45 2.88
CA LYS A 61 6.33 -8.03 4.27
C LYS A 61 5.07 -7.49 4.97
N HIS A 62 4.25 -6.72 4.25
CA HIS A 62 3.05 -6.07 4.82
C HIS A 62 1.74 -6.84 4.57
N THR A 63 1.79 -7.94 3.82
CA THR A 63 0.64 -8.84 3.59
C THR A 63 0.70 -10.07 4.50
N LEU A 64 1.89 -10.64 4.70
CA LEU A 64 2.10 -11.85 5.49
C LEU A 64 2.21 -11.51 6.97
N THR A 65 1.08 -11.33 7.63
CA THR A 65 0.99 -11.00 9.06
C THR A 65 0.30 -12.11 9.85
N ASP A 66 0.49 -12.12 11.17
CA ASP A 66 -0.29 -12.96 12.08
C ASP A 66 -1.64 -12.32 12.45
N GLU A 67 -2.36 -12.95 13.38
CA GLU A 67 -3.66 -12.48 13.90
C GLU A 67 -3.59 -11.12 14.62
N ASN A 68 -2.42 -10.74 15.11
CA ASN A 68 -2.14 -9.46 15.76
C ASN A 68 -1.66 -8.39 14.76
N GLY A 69 -1.68 -8.72 13.46
CA GLY A 69 -1.34 -7.81 12.38
C GLY A 69 -2.17 -6.52 12.38
N PRO A 70 -1.59 -5.43 11.85
CA PRO A 70 -2.26 -4.14 11.77
C PRO A 70 -3.46 -4.18 10.80
N THR A 71 -4.43 -3.30 11.04
CA THR A 71 -5.56 -3.05 10.13
C THR A 71 -5.78 -1.54 10.01
N GLY A 72 -6.26 -1.08 8.86
CA GLY A 72 -6.51 0.33 8.56
C GLY A 72 -5.24 1.16 8.37
N GLN A 73 -4.09 0.53 8.09
CA GLN A 73 -2.82 1.22 7.85
C GLN A 73 -2.57 1.44 6.35
N TYR A 74 -1.78 2.47 6.05
CA TYR A 74 -1.15 2.68 4.75
C TYR A 74 0.34 2.42 4.91
N PHE A 75 0.85 1.36 4.31
CA PHE A 75 2.30 1.12 4.17
C PHE A 75 2.82 1.69 2.86
N SER A 76 3.86 2.52 2.91
CA SER A 76 4.49 3.10 1.72
C SER A 76 5.99 2.88 1.72
N ASN A 77 6.49 2.34 0.61
CA ASN A 77 7.92 2.19 0.38
C ASN A 77 8.63 3.52 0.06
N ASP A 78 7.87 4.62 -0.06
CA ASP A 78 8.40 5.98 -0.20
C ASP A 78 8.60 6.68 1.17
N ILE A 79 8.19 6.05 2.27
CA ILE A 79 8.39 6.56 3.63
C ILE A 79 9.68 5.98 4.22
N GLU A 80 10.63 6.85 4.56
CA GLU A 80 11.98 6.49 5.03
C GLU A 80 12.08 6.25 6.55
N ASP A 81 10.98 6.32 7.30
CA ASP A 81 11.00 5.98 8.72
C ASP A 81 10.96 4.46 8.97
N GLU A 82 11.29 4.06 10.20
CA GLU A 82 11.36 2.64 10.59
C GLU A 82 10.03 1.89 10.45
N THR A 83 8.90 2.63 10.44
CA THR A 83 7.56 2.05 10.40
C THR A 83 7.10 1.78 8.97
N GLY A 84 7.53 2.62 8.02
CA GLY A 84 7.03 2.62 6.64
C GLY A 84 5.54 2.96 6.56
N ILE A 85 4.97 3.61 7.58
CA ILE A 85 3.55 3.96 7.66
C ILE A 85 3.35 5.40 7.16
N SER A 86 2.50 5.56 6.16
CA SER A 86 2.04 6.87 5.72
C SER A 86 1.09 7.49 6.75
N PRO A 87 1.18 8.80 7.01
CA PRO A 87 0.22 9.51 7.87
C PRO A 87 -1.17 9.71 7.21
N TRP A 88 -1.30 9.33 5.95
CA TRP A 88 -2.52 9.37 5.14
C TRP A 88 -3.16 8.01 4.99
#